data_AF-A0AAR5PSC6-F1
#
_entry.id   AF-A0AAR5PSC6-F1
#
_cell.length_a   1.000
_cell.length_b   1.000
_cell.length_c   1.000
_cell.angle_alpha   90.00
_cell.angle_beta   90.00
_cell.angle_gamma   90.00
#
_symmetry.space_group_name_H-M   'P 1'
#
loop_
_entity.id
_entity.type
_entity.pdbx_description
1 polymer ?
#
loop_
_entity_poly.entity_id
_entity_poly.type
_entity_poly.pdbx_seq_one_letter_code
_entity_poly.pdbx_strand_id
1 'polypeptide(L)'
;MLMKIVIIPAGLWDSYLSMLLVAENLAPAELKKLKNKQRKAQKKAEQESAQAREAQVKRDQHNKSRQQGDAEADAPQLDELIPDKLARIEDPLEQAIIFLQPLQTLARDRVETHLMAFEVYYRKRKVLLMLQSIKRAHQVDAQHPKLHSCLIRFLRVVKDNQHNYDNAVSEVITTETKTLLSTKDAKTLNKEFLDSHKDSLKAALEVAIVMYQLDNKAQKDALSLVQDIANNKYTDVDIEVCTEIFKNMRNGSLGSCAQSQIDSFVAKCRQRFPHAKAFKSAQEIKAQQEAQTNHVMEQEIN
;
A
#
# COMPACT_ATOMS: atom_id res chain seq x y z
N MET A 1 24.41 -29.35 55.40
CA MET A 1 25.79 -29.85 55.26
C MET A 1 25.90 -31.13 56.07
N LEU A 2 25.73 -32.29 55.44
CA LEU A 2 25.92 -33.61 56.07
C LEU A 2 26.73 -34.46 55.08
N MET A 3 28.04 -34.52 55.32
CA MET A 3 28.95 -35.46 54.66
C MET A 3 28.65 -36.86 55.18
N LYS A 4 28.30 -37.79 54.29
CA LYS A 4 28.43 -39.22 54.57
C LYS A 4 29.73 -39.71 53.94
N ILE A 5 30.66 -40.03 54.82
CA ILE A 5 31.84 -40.86 54.57
C ILE A 5 31.34 -42.23 54.11
N VAL A 6 31.75 -42.67 52.92
CA VAL A 6 31.56 -44.06 52.48
C VAL A 6 32.83 -44.83 52.83
N ILE A 7 32.70 -45.69 53.83
CA ILE A 7 33.65 -46.76 54.14
C ILE A 7 33.44 -47.83 53.06
N ILE A 8 34.46 -48.07 52.22
CA ILE A 8 34.44 -49.13 51.21
C ILE A 8 34.83 -50.46 51.89
N PRO A 9 34.03 -51.54 51.74
CA PRO A 9 34.28 -52.83 52.38
C PRO A 9 35.52 -53.56 51.84
N ALA A 10 36.17 -54.32 52.73
CA ALA A 10 37.50 -54.92 52.64
C ALA A 10 37.73 -56.01 51.54
N GLY A 11 36.84 -56.14 50.55
CA GLY A 11 36.97 -57.11 49.44
C GLY A 11 37.46 -56.54 48.11
N LEU A 12 37.60 -55.21 48.00
CA LEU A 12 37.97 -54.53 46.76
C LEU A 12 39.49 -54.34 46.56
N TRP A 13 40.30 -54.52 47.61
CA TRP A 13 41.76 -54.38 47.53
C TRP A 13 42.45 -55.61 46.93
N ASP A 14 41.92 -56.82 47.16
CA ASP A 14 42.50 -58.06 46.61
C ASP A 14 42.28 -58.21 45.10
N SER A 15 41.14 -57.74 44.59
CA SER A 15 40.88 -57.74 43.14
C SER A 15 41.72 -56.69 42.39
N TYR A 16 42.08 -55.58 43.04
CA TYR A 16 42.94 -54.56 42.45
C TYR A 16 44.42 -54.95 42.49
N LEU A 17 44.88 -55.63 43.55
CA LEU A 17 46.27 -56.14 43.63
C LEU A 17 46.51 -57.34 42.68
N SER A 18 45.53 -58.23 42.53
CA SER A 18 45.61 -59.34 41.56
C SER A 18 45.64 -58.84 40.10
N MET A 19 44.88 -57.78 39.79
CA MET A 19 44.90 -57.13 38.47
C MET A 19 46.20 -56.36 38.20
N LEU A 20 46.88 -55.85 39.24
CA LEU A 20 48.20 -55.21 39.14
C LEU A 20 49.35 -56.23 39.00
N LEU A 21 49.27 -57.40 39.65
CA LEU A 21 50.30 -58.44 39.57
C LEU A 21 50.29 -59.25 38.26
N VAL A 22 49.15 -59.33 37.57
CA VAL A 22 49.08 -59.98 36.24
C VAL A 22 49.51 -59.03 35.10
N ALA A 23 49.53 -57.71 35.34
CA ALA A 23 49.96 -56.71 34.35
C ALA A 23 51.48 -56.58 34.21
N GLU A 24 52.27 -57.07 35.18
CA GLU A 24 53.74 -56.99 35.13
C GLU A 24 54.44 -58.16 34.40
N ASN A 25 53.69 -59.12 33.84
CA ASN A 25 54.27 -60.25 33.11
C ASN A 25 53.74 -60.47 31.68
N LEU A 26 53.16 -59.44 31.04
CA LEU A 26 52.86 -59.49 29.59
C LEU A 26 53.76 -58.55 28.79
N ALA A 27 54.40 -59.10 27.76
CA ALA A 27 55.36 -58.40 26.92
C ALA A 27 54.76 -57.15 26.23
N PRO A 28 55.55 -56.07 26.06
CA PRO A 28 55.08 -54.74 25.59
C PRO A 28 54.41 -54.74 24.20
N ALA A 29 54.55 -55.81 23.42
CA ALA A 29 53.92 -55.97 22.11
C ALA A 29 52.39 -56.20 22.19
N GLU A 30 51.88 -56.88 23.21
CA GLU A 30 50.45 -57.20 23.33
C GLU A 30 49.64 -56.03 23.92
N LEU A 31 50.26 -55.20 24.76
CA LEU A 31 49.65 -54.00 25.36
C LEU A 31 49.39 -52.90 24.31
N LYS A 32 50.24 -52.82 23.28
CA LYS A 32 50.08 -51.90 22.13
C LYS A 32 48.99 -52.38 21.15
N LYS A 33 48.85 -53.70 20.95
CA LYS A 33 47.78 -54.28 20.12
C LYS A 33 46.40 -54.06 20.75
N LEU A 34 46.26 -54.23 22.06
CA LEU A 34 45.00 -53.99 22.79
C LEU A 34 44.55 -52.53 22.72
N LYS A 35 45.45 -51.57 22.98
CA LYS A 35 45.12 -50.12 22.88
C LYS A 35 44.74 -49.68 21.47
N ASN A 36 45.38 -50.23 20.43
CA ASN A 36 45.02 -49.93 19.04
C ASN A 36 43.68 -50.57 18.63
N LYS A 37 43.37 -51.78 19.12
CA LYS A 37 42.08 -52.43 18.91
C LYS A 37 40.93 -51.67 19.58
N GLN A 38 41.16 -51.14 20.78
CA GLN A 38 40.17 -50.35 21.53
C GLN A 38 39.90 -48.97 20.89
N ARG A 39 40.94 -48.28 20.43
CA ARG A 39 40.79 -47.00 19.69
C ARG A 39 40.04 -47.16 18.36
N LYS A 40 40.28 -48.26 17.63
CA LYS A 40 39.58 -48.54 16.36
C LYS A 40 38.10 -48.88 16.59
N ALA A 41 37.78 -49.58 17.67
CA ALA A 41 36.40 -49.88 18.06
C ALA A 41 35.63 -48.61 18.51
N GLN A 42 36.25 -47.74 19.31
CA GLN A 42 35.64 -46.48 19.73
C GLN A 42 35.37 -45.54 18.54
N LYS A 43 36.34 -45.38 17.64
CA LYS A 43 36.17 -44.51 16.47
C LYS A 43 35.09 -45.01 15.50
N LYS A 44 34.90 -46.34 15.41
CA LYS A 44 33.82 -46.93 14.61
C LYS A 44 32.44 -46.74 15.27
N ALA A 45 32.34 -46.93 16.58
CA ALA A 45 31.10 -46.70 17.33
C ALA A 45 30.66 -45.22 17.31
N GLU A 46 31.62 -44.29 17.36
CA GLU A 46 31.34 -42.85 17.30
C GLU A 46 30.87 -42.41 15.91
N GLN A 47 31.43 -42.98 14.84
CA GLN A 47 30.97 -42.74 13.46
C GLN A 47 29.57 -43.33 13.20
N GLU A 48 29.28 -44.54 13.68
CA GLU A 48 27.94 -45.14 13.55
C GLU A 48 26.89 -44.36 14.35
N SER A 49 27.23 -43.87 15.56
CA SER A 49 26.35 -43.00 16.36
C SER A 49 26.09 -41.64 15.70
N ALA A 50 27.11 -41.04 15.09
CA ALA A 50 26.95 -39.78 14.35
C ALA A 50 26.05 -39.97 13.11
N GLN A 51 26.23 -41.05 12.35
CA GLN A 51 25.39 -41.35 11.18
C GLN A 51 23.94 -41.67 11.57
N ALA A 52 23.72 -42.37 12.70
CA ALA A 52 22.37 -42.65 13.20
C ALA A 52 21.64 -41.36 13.63
N ARG A 53 22.35 -40.39 14.25
CA ARG A 53 21.78 -39.08 14.60
C ARG A 53 21.45 -38.25 13.36
N GLU A 54 22.32 -38.21 12.36
CA GLU A 54 22.02 -37.52 11.11
C GLU A 54 20.84 -38.15 10.35
N ALA A 55 20.71 -39.48 10.38
CA ALA A 55 19.57 -40.17 9.78
C ALA A 55 18.26 -39.90 10.54
N GLN A 56 18.29 -39.78 11.87
CA GLN A 56 17.14 -39.36 12.66
C GLN A 56 16.74 -37.91 12.37
N VAL A 57 17.69 -36.97 12.34
CA VAL A 57 17.40 -35.56 12.01
C VAL A 57 16.78 -35.43 10.61
N LYS A 58 17.26 -36.20 9.62
CA LYS A 58 16.68 -36.23 8.27
C LYS A 58 15.27 -36.83 8.24
N ARG A 59 15.01 -37.89 9.01
CA ARG A 59 13.65 -38.45 9.15
C ARG A 59 12.71 -37.49 9.86
N ASP A 60 13.17 -36.80 10.89
CA ASP A 60 12.37 -35.82 11.63
C ASP A 60 12.06 -34.60 10.77
N GLN A 61 13.01 -34.10 9.96
CA GLN A 61 12.73 -33.06 8.97
C GLN A 61 11.72 -33.49 7.91
N HIS A 62 11.83 -34.72 7.40
CA HIS A 62 10.91 -35.25 6.38
C HIS A 62 9.50 -35.54 6.96
N ASN A 63 9.40 -35.92 8.24
CA ASN A 63 8.10 -36.06 8.90
C ASN A 63 7.47 -34.69 9.20
N LYS A 64 8.28 -33.69 9.56
CA LYS A 64 7.81 -32.32 9.80
C LYS A 64 7.33 -31.64 8.52
N SER A 65 7.99 -31.89 7.39
CA SER A 65 7.53 -31.40 6.07
C SER A 65 6.27 -32.11 5.57
N ARG A 66 6.07 -33.39 5.91
CA ARG A 66 4.83 -34.12 5.59
C ARG A 66 3.63 -33.73 6.47
N GLN A 67 3.85 -33.40 7.74
CA GLN A 67 2.76 -32.92 8.62
C GLN A 67 2.32 -31.47 8.33
N GLN A 68 3.12 -30.68 7.60
CA GLN A 68 2.70 -29.38 7.06
C GLN A 68 2.04 -29.47 5.67
N GLY A 69 1.98 -30.67 5.08
CA GLY A 69 1.56 -30.88 3.70
C GLY A 69 0.12 -31.32 3.50
N ASP A 70 -0.72 -31.35 4.54
CA ASP A 70 -2.11 -31.80 4.40
C ASP A 70 -3.09 -30.74 4.94
N ALA A 71 -3.73 -30.06 4.00
CA ALA A 71 -5.00 -29.35 4.07
C ALA A 71 -5.15 -27.90 4.59
N GLU A 72 -4.12 -27.19 5.07
CA GLU A 72 -4.36 -25.79 5.55
C GLU A 72 -3.20 -24.79 5.41
N ALA A 73 -2.18 -25.09 4.60
CA ALA A 73 -1.00 -24.23 4.42
C ALA A 73 -0.99 -23.40 3.11
N ASP A 74 -2.13 -23.31 2.41
CA ASP A 74 -2.28 -22.49 1.20
C ASP A 74 -3.19 -21.27 1.42
N ALA A 75 -3.59 -21.02 2.67
CA ALA A 75 -4.02 -19.67 3.05
C ALA A 75 -2.75 -18.83 3.19
N PRO A 76 -2.57 -17.74 2.41
CA PRO A 76 -1.44 -16.85 2.60
C PRO A 76 -1.41 -16.46 4.08
N GLN A 77 -0.25 -16.65 4.73
CA GLN A 77 -0.04 -16.25 6.11
C GLN A 77 -0.37 -14.75 6.18
N LEU A 78 -1.58 -14.44 6.67
CA LEU A 78 -2.06 -13.08 6.78
C LEU A 78 -1.17 -12.42 7.81
N ASP A 79 -0.23 -11.60 7.34
CA ASP A 79 0.48 -10.66 8.19
C ASP A 79 -0.57 -9.98 9.08
N GLU A 80 -0.36 -10.05 10.39
CA GLU A 80 -1.30 -9.44 11.34
C GLU A 80 -1.54 -7.99 10.92
N LEU A 81 -2.82 -7.64 10.72
CA LEU A 81 -3.27 -6.32 10.27
C LEU A 81 -3.04 -5.28 11.36
N ILE A 82 -1.77 -4.95 11.61
CA ILE A 82 -1.33 -3.98 12.60
C ILE A 82 -1.46 -2.60 11.96
N PRO A 83 -2.35 -1.72 12.47
CA PRO A 83 -2.62 -0.42 11.85
C PRO A 83 -1.35 0.44 11.67
N ASP A 84 -0.44 0.39 12.64
CA ASP A 84 0.82 1.14 12.60
C ASP A 84 1.77 0.66 11.48
N LYS A 85 1.81 -0.66 11.21
CA LYS A 85 2.63 -1.22 10.13
C LYS A 85 2.06 -0.85 8.76
N LEU A 86 0.73 -0.91 8.62
CA LEU A 86 0.04 -0.53 7.38
C LEU A 86 0.14 0.97 7.10
N ALA A 87 0.12 1.81 8.14
CA ALA A 87 0.24 3.27 7.99
C ALA A 87 1.65 3.74 7.66
N ARG A 88 2.69 2.94 7.93
CA ARG A 88 4.12 3.31 7.79
C ARG A 88 4.87 2.39 6.84
N ILE A 89 4.25 2.07 5.71
CA ILE A 89 4.88 1.25 4.68
C ILE A 89 5.99 2.03 3.98
N GLU A 90 7.07 1.35 3.60
CA GLU A 90 8.25 1.99 3.00
C GLU A 90 7.96 2.55 1.59
N ASP A 91 7.30 1.75 0.74
CA ASP A 91 6.89 2.18 -0.62
C ASP A 91 5.36 2.11 -0.79
N PRO A 92 4.62 3.16 -0.42
CA PRO A 92 3.16 3.18 -0.55
C PRO A 92 2.70 3.13 -2.01
N LEU A 93 3.52 3.54 -2.97
CA LEU A 93 3.13 3.55 -4.38
C LEU A 93 3.26 2.16 -5.01
N GLU A 94 4.26 1.36 -4.65
CA GLU A 94 4.30 -0.06 -5.05
C GLU A 94 3.14 -0.84 -4.44
N GLN A 95 2.82 -0.59 -3.17
CA GLN A 95 1.66 -1.22 -2.53
C GLN A 95 0.35 -0.85 -3.22
N ALA A 96 0.18 0.41 -3.63
CA ALA A 96 -0.98 0.83 -4.43
C ALA A 96 -1.08 0.09 -5.77
N ILE A 97 0.05 -0.24 -6.41
CA ILE A 97 0.06 -0.99 -7.69
C ILE A 97 -0.49 -2.41 -7.50
N ILE A 98 -0.19 -3.07 -6.38
CA ILE A 98 -0.70 -4.41 -6.07
C ILE A 98 -2.23 -4.42 -6.06
N PHE A 99 -2.86 -3.39 -5.48
CA PHE A 99 -4.33 -3.24 -5.51
C PHE A 99 -4.86 -2.79 -6.88
N LEU A 100 -4.08 -2.01 -7.62
CA LEU A 100 -4.48 -1.51 -8.93
C LEU A 100 -4.51 -2.60 -10.01
N GLN A 101 -3.58 -3.56 -9.98
CA GLN A 101 -3.45 -4.60 -11.01
C GLN A 101 -4.73 -5.47 -11.19
N PRO A 102 -5.37 -5.98 -10.12
CA PRO A 102 -6.65 -6.66 -10.23
C PRO A 102 -7.74 -5.77 -10.85
N LEU A 103 -7.80 -4.49 -10.46
CA LEU A 103 -8.78 -3.55 -11.02
C LEU A 103 -8.57 -3.34 -12.52
N GLN A 104 -7.33 -3.19 -12.97
CA GLN A 104 -7.02 -3.05 -14.40
C GLN A 104 -7.40 -4.28 -15.23
N THR A 105 -7.44 -5.46 -14.60
CA THR A 105 -7.78 -6.72 -15.27
C THR A 105 -9.28 -6.98 -15.25
N LEU A 106 -9.91 -6.79 -14.09
CA LEU A 106 -11.29 -7.21 -13.80
C LEU A 106 -12.31 -6.08 -13.93
N ALA A 107 -11.90 -4.81 -13.72
CA ALA A 107 -12.74 -3.62 -13.74
C ALA A 107 -12.23 -2.59 -14.78
N ARG A 108 -11.85 -3.09 -15.96
CA ARG A 108 -11.30 -2.28 -17.07
C ARG A 108 -12.32 -1.37 -17.74
N ASP A 109 -13.60 -1.62 -17.53
CA ASP A 109 -14.75 -0.85 -18.01
C ASP A 109 -15.12 0.33 -17.09
N ARG A 110 -14.44 0.47 -15.94
CA ARG A 110 -14.60 1.59 -15.02
C ARG A 110 -13.55 2.66 -15.29
N VAL A 111 -13.99 3.90 -15.53
CA VAL A 111 -13.08 5.01 -15.81
C VAL A 111 -12.18 5.30 -14.60
N GLU A 112 -12.71 5.13 -13.39
CA GLU A 112 -12.01 5.35 -12.12
C GLU A 112 -10.79 4.46 -11.98
N THR A 113 -10.84 3.20 -12.46
CA THR A 113 -9.68 2.30 -12.49
C THR A 113 -8.50 2.94 -13.20
N HIS A 114 -8.76 3.53 -14.37
CA HIS A 114 -7.72 4.13 -15.20
C HIS A 114 -7.28 5.50 -14.67
N LEU A 115 -8.19 6.27 -14.07
CA LEU A 115 -7.84 7.53 -13.42
C LEU A 115 -6.95 7.30 -12.19
N MET A 116 -7.24 6.28 -11.37
CA MET A 116 -6.37 5.88 -10.26
C MET A 116 -5.00 5.40 -10.76
N ALA A 117 -4.97 4.63 -11.86
CA ALA A 117 -3.71 4.23 -12.49
C ALA A 117 -2.87 5.45 -12.89
N PHE A 118 -3.50 6.45 -13.51
CA PHE A 118 -2.82 7.69 -13.85
C PHE A 118 -2.22 8.35 -12.61
N GLU A 119 -2.97 8.50 -11.51
CA GLU A 119 -2.49 9.14 -10.29
C GLU A 119 -1.28 8.45 -9.66
N VAL A 120 -1.26 7.11 -9.66
CA VAL A 120 -0.13 6.31 -9.17
C VAL A 120 1.09 6.50 -10.07
N TYR A 121 0.93 6.34 -11.39
CA TYR A 121 2.04 6.46 -12.34
C TYR A 121 2.55 7.89 -12.50
N TYR A 122 1.69 8.89 -12.30
CA TYR A 122 2.06 10.30 -12.22
C TYR A 122 3.06 10.53 -11.08
N ARG A 123 2.76 10.01 -9.88
CA ARG A 123 3.67 10.12 -8.71
C ARG A 123 4.95 9.31 -8.89
N LYS A 124 4.89 8.14 -9.52
CA LYS A 124 6.07 7.32 -9.87
C LYS A 124 6.85 7.81 -11.11
N ARG A 125 6.40 8.89 -11.76
CA ARG A 125 7.01 9.46 -12.99
C ARG A 125 7.14 8.46 -14.15
N LYS A 126 6.18 7.55 -14.31
CA LYS A 126 6.17 6.54 -15.39
C LYS A 126 5.34 7.04 -16.58
N VAL A 127 5.94 7.88 -17.42
CA VAL A 127 5.25 8.63 -18.50
C VAL A 127 4.44 7.76 -19.47
N LEU A 128 4.97 6.61 -19.92
CA LEU A 128 4.25 5.73 -20.84
C LEU A 128 3.05 5.04 -20.18
N LEU A 129 3.15 4.73 -18.89
CA LEU A 129 2.03 4.16 -18.14
C LEU A 129 0.95 5.21 -17.83
N MET A 130 1.34 6.47 -17.66
CA MET A 130 0.40 7.60 -17.59
C MET A 130 -0.38 7.73 -18.92
N LEU A 131 0.32 7.71 -20.06
CA LEU A 131 -0.30 7.76 -21.38
C LEU A 131 -1.23 6.56 -21.62
N GLN A 132 -0.80 5.35 -21.27
CA GLN A 132 -1.64 4.15 -21.38
C GLN A 132 -2.92 4.29 -20.53
N SER A 133 -2.80 4.81 -19.31
CA SER A 133 -3.94 5.03 -18.42
C SER A 133 -4.93 6.04 -19.02
N ILE A 134 -4.43 7.14 -19.59
CA ILE A 134 -5.26 8.14 -20.30
C ILE A 134 -5.97 7.50 -21.50
N LYS A 135 -5.25 6.75 -22.34
CA LYS A 135 -5.86 6.09 -23.52
C LYS A 135 -6.99 5.15 -23.13
N ARG A 136 -6.80 4.36 -22.07
CA ARG A 136 -7.84 3.45 -21.57
C ARG A 136 -9.01 4.20 -20.96
N ALA A 137 -8.76 5.23 -20.15
CA ALA A 137 -9.82 6.08 -19.62
C ALA A 137 -10.64 6.73 -20.74
N HIS A 138 -9.97 7.23 -21.79
CA HIS A 138 -10.61 7.85 -22.95
C HIS A 138 -11.48 6.88 -23.75
N GLN A 139 -11.09 5.61 -23.83
CA GLN A 139 -11.91 4.56 -24.45
C GLN A 139 -13.19 4.25 -23.66
N VAL A 140 -13.17 4.46 -22.34
CA VAL A 140 -14.33 4.23 -21.46
C VAL A 140 -15.24 5.45 -21.43
N ASP A 141 -14.69 6.62 -21.12
CA ASP A 141 -15.40 7.89 -21.08
C ASP A 141 -14.46 9.05 -21.46
N ALA A 142 -14.55 9.47 -22.72
CA ALA A 142 -13.75 10.55 -23.28
C ALA A 142 -14.09 11.94 -22.71
N GLN A 143 -15.29 12.14 -22.17
CA GLN A 143 -15.77 13.44 -21.67
C GLN A 143 -15.67 13.55 -20.14
N HIS A 144 -15.10 12.55 -19.47
CA HIS A 144 -14.99 12.54 -18.03
C HIS A 144 -14.18 13.74 -17.49
N PRO A 145 -14.71 14.55 -16.55
CA PRO A 145 -14.03 15.73 -16.02
C PRO A 145 -12.62 15.46 -15.48
N LYS A 146 -12.43 14.40 -14.69
CA LYS A 146 -11.11 14.06 -14.15
C LYS A 146 -10.11 13.60 -15.22
N LEU A 147 -10.60 13.03 -16.33
CA LEU A 147 -9.73 12.65 -17.44
C LEU A 147 -9.11 13.88 -18.10
N HIS A 148 -9.91 14.94 -18.27
CA HIS A 148 -9.44 16.22 -18.77
C HIS A 148 -8.28 16.80 -17.93
N SER A 149 -8.43 16.81 -16.60
CA SER A 149 -7.34 17.21 -15.70
C SER A 149 -6.12 16.30 -15.76
N CYS A 150 -6.29 14.99 -15.91
CA CYS A 150 -5.17 14.06 -16.11
C CYS A 150 -4.40 14.37 -17.40
N LEU A 151 -5.14 14.65 -18.47
CA LEU A 151 -4.59 14.95 -19.79
C LEU A 151 -3.74 16.22 -19.78
N ILE A 152 -4.23 17.30 -19.16
CA ILE A 152 -3.47 18.56 -19.08
C ILE A 152 -2.24 18.42 -18.17
N ARG A 153 -2.38 17.70 -17.04
CA ARG A 153 -1.22 17.38 -16.19
C ARG A 153 -0.17 16.54 -16.93
N PHE A 154 -0.60 15.57 -17.75
CA PHE A 154 0.29 14.78 -18.59
C PHE A 154 1.05 15.65 -19.59
N LEU A 155 0.36 16.54 -20.31
CA LEU A 155 0.99 17.48 -21.25
C LEU A 155 2.07 18.33 -20.59
N ARG A 156 1.79 18.82 -19.37
CA ARG A 156 2.76 19.57 -18.59
C ARG A 156 3.98 18.73 -18.24
N VAL A 157 3.78 17.51 -17.72
CA VAL A 157 4.88 16.59 -17.38
C VAL A 157 5.75 16.31 -18.61
N VAL A 158 5.13 16.04 -19.77
CA VAL A 158 5.85 15.80 -21.02
C VAL A 158 6.68 17.01 -21.43
N LYS A 159 6.08 18.21 -21.39
CA LYS A 159 6.78 19.46 -21.72
C LYS A 159 7.95 19.73 -20.79
N ASP A 160 7.75 19.57 -19.48
CA ASP A 160 8.75 19.86 -18.46
C ASP A 160 9.93 18.86 -18.48
N ASN A 161 9.72 17.65 -19.02
CA ASN A 161 10.71 16.58 -19.03
C ASN A 161 11.13 16.13 -20.43
N GLN A 162 10.79 16.90 -21.47
CA GLN A 162 11.01 16.52 -22.88
C GLN A 162 12.47 16.14 -23.20
N HIS A 163 13.43 16.73 -22.49
CA HIS A 163 14.87 16.49 -22.68
C HIS A 163 15.38 15.23 -21.98
N ASN A 164 14.57 14.60 -21.13
CA ASN A 164 14.96 13.43 -20.32
C ASN A 164 14.54 12.10 -20.96
N TYR A 165 13.83 12.14 -22.09
CA TYR A 165 13.26 10.96 -22.73
C TYR A 165 14.12 10.53 -23.92
N ASP A 166 14.34 9.21 -24.04
CA ASP A 166 14.95 8.62 -25.21
C ASP A 166 14.12 8.89 -26.47
N ASN A 167 14.77 8.90 -27.64
CA ASN A 167 14.13 9.22 -28.92
C ASN A 167 12.88 8.35 -29.18
N ALA A 168 12.94 7.05 -28.91
CA ALA A 168 11.81 6.15 -29.10
C ALA A 168 10.62 6.49 -28.19
N VAL A 169 10.88 6.87 -26.94
CA VAL A 169 9.83 7.27 -25.99
C VAL A 169 9.22 8.60 -26.42
N SER A 170 10.05 9.56 -26.82
CA SER A 170 9.62 10.87 -27.33
C SER A 170 8.75 10.75 -28.59
N GLU A 171 9.10 9.84 -29.50
CA GLU A 171 8.32 9.56 -30.71
C GLU A 171 6.93 9.00 -30.39
N VAL A 172 6.86 8.01 -29.49
CA VAL A 172 5.59 7.43 -29.04
C VAL A 172 4.71 8.49 -28.37
N ILE A 173 5.27 9.26 -27.43
CA ILE A 173 4.54 10.32 -26.74
C ILE A 173 4.01 11.34 -27.75
N THR A 174 4.83 11.80 -28.68
CA THR A 174 4.44 12.80 -29.67
C THR A 174 3.31 12.30 -30.57
N THR A 175 3.44 11.08 -31.08
CA THR A 175 2.46 10.48 -32.01
C THR A 175 1.11 10.27 -31.33
N GLU A 176 1.11 9.68 -30.15
CA GLU A 176 -0.10 9.36 -29.40
C GLU A 176 -0.78 10.61 -28.84
N THR A 177 0.00 11.58 -28.35
CA THR A 177 -0.53 12.86 -27.86
C THR A 177 -1.21 13.62 -28.99
N LYS A 178 -0.62 13.65 -30.19
CA LYS A 178 -1.26 14.27 -31.37
C LYS A 178 -2.59 13.62 -31.71
N THR A 179 -2.66 12.30 -31.63
CA THR A 179 -3.88 11.52 -31.90
C THR A 179 -4.99 11.83 -30.88
N LEU A 180 -4.64 12.06 -29.61
CA LEU A 180 -5.60 12.34 -28.54
C LEU A 180 -6.06 13.82 -28.48
N LEU A 181 -5.22 14.77 -28.90
CA LEU A 181 -5.38 16.19 -28.54
C LEU A 181 -5.38 17.20 -29.69
N SER A 182 -5.29 16.72 -30.93
CA SER A 182 -5.39 17.58 -32.12
C SER A 182 -4.48 18.83 -32.06
N THR A 183 -3.23 18.66 -31.61
CA THR A 183 -2.16 19.69 -31.54
C THR A 183 -2.46 20.98 -30.75
N LYS A 184 -3.57 21.04 -30.00
CA LYS A 184 -3.97 22.24 -29.25
C LYS A 184 -3.12 22.44 -28.00
N ASP A 185 -2.99 23.69 -27.56
CA ASP A 185 -2.35 24.01 -26.28
C ASP A 185 -3.30 23.79 -25.08
N ALA A 186 -2.72 23.60 -23.90
CA ALA A 186 -3.46 23.29 -22.68
C ALA A 186 -4.50 24.36 -22.26
N LYS A 187 -4.25 25.65 -22.54
CA LYS A 187 -5.22 26.71 -22.18
C LYS A 187 -6.43 26.66 -23.09
N THR A 188 -6.21 26.48 -24.39
CA THR A 188 -7.28 26.31 -25.37
C THR A 188 -8.12 25.08 -25.07
N LEU A 189 -7.49 23.94 -24.77
CA LEU A 189 -8.20 22.72 -24.37
C LEU A 189 -9.06 22.94 -23.13
N ASN A 190 -8.53 23.63 -22.11
CA ASN A 190 -9.28 23.90 -20.88
C ASN A 190 -10.51 24.77 -21.11
N LYS A 191 -10.38 25.78 -21.99
CA LYS A 191 -11.49 26.64 -22.37
C LYS A 191 -12.56 25.88 -23.17
N GLU A 192 -12.15 25.11 -24.17
CA GLU A 192 -13.08 24.31 -24.98
C GLU A 192 -13.84 23.30 -24.13
N PHE A 193 -13.18 22.65 -23.17
CA PHE A 193 -13.83 21.70 -22.26
C PHE A 193 -14.88 22.37 -21.37
N LEU A 194 -14.63 23.61 -20.91
CA LEU A 194 -15.62 24.40 -20.20
C LEU A 194 -16.80 24.78 -21.10
N ASP A 195 -16.52 25.14 -22.35
CA ASP A 195 -17.54 25.54 -23.32
C ASP A 195 -18.46 24.38 -23.72
N SER A 196 -17.97 23.14 -23.70
CA SER A 196 -18.78 21.94 -23.97
C SER A 196 -19.55 21.43 -22.73
N HIS A 197 -19.22 21.87 -21.52
CA HIS A 197 -19.82 21.39 -20.26
C HIS A 197 -20.27 22.53 -19.35
N LYS A 198 -20.96 23.54 -19.93
CA LYS A 198 -21.33 24.78 -19.23
C LYS A 198 -22.24 24.58 -18.02
N ASP A 199 -22.98 23.48 -18.00
CA ASP A 199 -23.96 23.08 -17.00
C ASP A 199 -23.44 22.02 -16.01
N SER A 200 -22.19 21.57 -16.14
CA SER A 200 -21.57 20.64 -15.18
C SER A 200 -20.63 21.34 -14.21
N LEU A 201 -20.97 21.30 -12.92
CA LEU A 201 -20.12 21.71 -11.81
C LEU A 201 -18.90 20.79 -11.69
N LYS A 202 -19.04 19.48 -11.97
CA LYS A 202 -17.90 18.54 -12.01
C LYS A 202 -16.86 18.98 -13.04
N ALA A 203 -17.31 19.32 -14.24
CA ALA A 203 -16.43 19.87 -15.28
C ALA A 203 -15.85 21.23 -14.87
N ALA A 204 -16.67 22.14 -14.34
CA ALA A 204 -16.23 23.45 -13.89
C ALA A 204 -15.14 23.38 -12.81
N LEU A 205 -15.23 22.41 -11.88
CA LEU A 205 -14.21 22.18 -10.86
C LEU A 205 -12.87 21.79 -11.47
N GLU A 206 -12.85 20.79 -12.35
CA GLU A 206 -11.62 20.33 -12.98
C GLU A 206 -11.00 21.42 -13.86
N VAL A 207 -11.83 22.17 -14.58
CA VAL A 207 -11.40 23.35 -15.34
C VAL A 207 -10.78 24.41 -14.42
N ALA A 208 -11.39 24.69 -13.27
CA ALA A 208 -10.90 25.68 -12.32
C ALA A 208 -9.54 25.28 -11.71
N ILE A 209 -9.38 24.00 -11.33
CA ILE A 209 -8.12 23.46 -10.84
C ILE A 209 -7.02 23.61 -11.90
N VAL A 210 -7.30 23.16 -13.13
CA VAL A 210 -6.36 23.28 -14.25
C VAL A 210 -6.04 24.73 -14.57
N MET A 211 -7.03 25.61 -14.56
CA MET A 211 -6.87 27.04 -14.83
C MET A 211 -5.84 27.66 -13.89
N TYR A 212 -5.96 27.37 -12.59
CA TYR A 212 -4.98 27.83 -11.60
C TYR A 212 -3.61 27.18 -11.79
N GLN A 213 -3.55 25.87 -12.07
CA GLN A 213 -2.29 25.15 -12.31
C GLN A 213 -1.51 25.67 -13.53
N LEU A 214 -2.21 26.13 -14.57
CA LEU A 214 -1.63 26.71 -15.79
C LEU A 214 -1.24 28.18 -15.61
N ASP A 215 -2.01 28.93 -14.81
CA ASP A 215 -1.75 30.33 -14.51
C ASP A 215 -2.24 30.70 -13.10
N ASN A 216 -1.30 30.86 -12.18
CA ASN A 216 -1.60 31.22 -10.79
C ASN A 216 -2.37 32.55 -10.67
N LYS A 217 -2.28 33.46 -11.67
CA LYS A 217 -3.00 34.74 -11.66
C LYS A 217 -4.49 34.57 -11.94
N ALA A 218 -4.90 33.45 -12.54
CA ALA A 218 -6.30 33.15 -12.87
C ALA A 218 -7.11 32.60 -11.68
N GLN A 219 -6.57 32.66 -10.45
CA GLN A 219 -7.24 32.13 -9.25
C GLN A 219 -8.65 32.72 -9.05
N LYS A 220 -8.80 34.03 -9.24
CA LYS A 220 -10.10 34.71 -9.08
C LYS A 220 -11.14 34.16 -10.04
N ASP A 221 -10.75 33.96 -11.30
CA ASP A 221 -11.62 33.44 -12.35
C ASP A 221 -11.96 31.96 -12.07
N ALA A 222 -10.97 31.15 -11.69
CA ALA A 222 -11.15 29.76 -11.30
C ALA A 222 -12.17 29.61 -10.14
N LEU A 223 -12.03 30.43 -9.09
CA LEU A 223 -12.96 30.41 -7.96
C LEU A 223 -14.37 30.86 -8.36
N SER A 224 -14.49 31.84 -9.26
CA SER A 224 -15.80 32.30 -9.74
C SER A 224 -16.61 31.20 -10.45
N LEU A 225 -15.94 30.21 -11.06
CA LEU A 225 -16.60 29.07 -11.71
C LEU A 225 -17.28 28.15 -10.69
N VAL A 226 -16.70 27.94 -9.50
CA VAL A 226 -17.14 26.89 -8.57
C VAL A 226 -17.86 27.41 -7.32
N GLN A 227 -17.75 28.70 -7.01
CA GLN A 227 -18.29 29.27 -5.77
C GLN A 227 -19.79 29.61 -5.82
N ASP A 228 -20.37 29.71 -7.01
CA ASP A 228 -21.79 30.06 -7.17
C ASP A 228 -22.64 28.84 -7.50
N ILE A 229 -22.96 28.08 -6.45
CA ILE A 229 -23.79 26.87 -6.52
C ILE A 229 -25.29 27.16 -6.34
N ALA A 230 -25.67 28.42 -6.10
CA ALA A 230 -27.06 28.81 -5.79
C ALA A 230 -27.83 29.32 -7.02
N ASN A 231 -27.14 29.71 -8.08
CA ASN A 231 -27.72 30.29 -9.29
C ASN A 231 -28.43 29.28 -10.22
N ASN A 232 -28.55 28.00 -9.82
CA ASN A 232 -29.08 26.91 -10.64
C ASN A 232 -28.45 26.80 -12.05
N LYS A 233 -27.22 27.30 -12.24
CA LYS A 233 -26.46 27.16 -13.49
C LYS A 233 -26.13 25.71 -13.80
N TYR A 234 -25.88 24.93 -12.76
CA TYR A 234 -25.37 23.56 -12.87
C TYR A 234 -26.46 22.53 -12.59
N THR A 235 -26.43 21.43 -13.34
CA THR A 235 -27.39 20.32 -13.20
C THR A 235 -26.95 19.27 -12.20
N ASP A 236 -25.66 19.18 -11.91
CA ASP A 236 -24.99 18.14 -11.09
C ASP A 236 -24.45 18.69 -9.76
N VAL A 237 -25.15 19.67 -9.16
CA VAL A 237 -24.82 20.18 -7.82
C VAL A 237 -25.22 19.15 -6.76
N ASP A 238 -24.28 18.29 -6.39
CA ASP A 238 -24.43 17.28 -5.36
C ASP A 238 -23.47 17.49 -4.16
N ILE A 239 -23.70 16.73 -3.09
CA ILE A 239 -22.90 16.84 -1.85
C ILE A 239 -21.43 16.47 -2.09
N GLU A 240 -21.18 15.52 -2.99
CA GLU A 240 -19.86 14.97 -3.27
C GLU A 240 -18.97 16.01 -3.96
N VAL A 241 -19.50 16.67 -4.99
CA VAL A 241 -18.83 17.74 -5.73
C VAL A 241 -18.59 18.95 -4.84
N CYS A 242 -19.58 19.38 -4.07
CA CYS A 242 -19.40 20.48 -3.13
C CYS A 242 -18.35 20.16 -2.05
N THR A 243 -18.29 18.90 -1.60
CA THR A 243 -17.25 18.43 -0.67
C THR A 243 -15.87 18.44 -1.34
N GLU A 244 -15.78 18.07 -2.61
CA GLU A 244 -14.54 18.09 -3.40
C GLU A 244 -14.05 19.52 -3.64
N ILE A 245 -14.94 20.46 -4.00
CA ILE A 245 -14.61 21.90 -4.09
C ILE A 245 -14.05 22.39 -2.77
N PHE A 246 -14.74 22.10 -1.65
CA PHE A 246 -14.28 22.49 -0.32
C PHE A 246 -12.88 21.94 0.01
N LYS A 247 -12.62 20.66 -0.28
CA LYS A 247 -11.29 20.06 -0.11
C LYS A 247 -10.23 20.75 -0.96
N ASN A 248 -10.55 21.07 -2.22
CA ASN A 248 -9.63 21.75 -3.14
C ASN A 248 -9.35 23.22 -2.76
N MET A 249 -10.31 23.89 -2.12
CA MET A 249 -10.07 25.22 -1.53
C MET A 249 -9.14 25.14 -0.31
N ARG A 250 -9.24 24.08 0.51
CA ARG A 250 -8.39 23.92 1.71
C ARG A 250 -6.97 23.43 1.42
N ASN A 251 -6.81 22.55 0.44
CA ASN A 251 -5.50 21.97 0.10
C ASN A 251 -4.66 22.86 -0.84
N GLY A 252 -5.20 23.99 -1.30
CA GLY A 252 -4.51 24.94 -2.17
C GLY A 252 -4.57 24.63 -3.67
N SER A 253 -5.35 23.61 -4.10
CA SER A 253 -5.48 23.26 -5.53
C SER A 253 -6.22 24.33 -6.34
N LEU A 254 -7.02 25.18 -5.67
CA LEU A 254 -7.66 26.38 -6.22
C LEU A 254 -6.95 27.66 -5.74
N GLY A 255 -5.67 27.55 -5.36
CA GLY A 255 -4.86 28.62 -4.79
C GLY A 255 -5.16 28.90 -3.32
N SER A 256 -4.46 29.90 -2.78
CA SER A 256 -4.60 30.31 -1.38
C SER A 256 -5.94 31.00 -1.18
N CYS A 257 -6.90 30.28 -0.60
CA CYS A 257 -8.23 30.80 -0.30
C CYS A 257 -8.25 31.38 1.12
N ALA A 258 -8.72 32.61 1.28
CA ALA A 258 -8.93 33.18 2.60
C ALA A 258 -10.01 32.38 3.35
N GLN A 259 -9.88 32.27 4.68
CA GLN A 259 -10.85 31.54 5.50
C GLN A 259 -12.28 32.07 5.30
N SER A 260 -12.45 33.39 5.12
CA SER A 260 -13.75 34.00 4.81
C SER A 260 -14.37 33.51 3.50
N GLN A 261 -13.56 33.23 2.46
CA GLN A 261 -14.06 32.67 1.20
C GLN A 261 -14.51 31.22 1.37
N ILE A 262 -13.75 30.45 2.15
CA ILE A 262 -14.07 29.07 2.49
C ILE A 262 -15.38 29.02 3.31
N ASP A 263 -15.49 29.88 4.33
CA ASP A 263 -16.68 29.96 5.19
C ASP A 263 -17.92 30.40 4.40
N SER A 264 -17.77 31.36 3.48
CA SER A 264 -18.84 31.78 2.58
C SER A 264 -19.33 30.63 1.69
N PHE A 265 -18.42 29.86 1.10
CA PHE A 265 -18.78 28.69 0.31
C PHE A 265 -19.48 27.61 1.16
N VAL A 266 -18.93 27.31 2.33
CA VAL A 266 -19.54 26.35 3.28
C VAL A 266 -20.94 26.80 3.70
N ALA A 267 -21.18 28.09 3.93
CA ALA A 267 -22.50 28.61 4.25
C ALA A 267 -23.52 28.36 3.13
N LYS A 268 -23.13 28.55 1.86
CA LYS A 268 -23.98 28.20 0.70
C LYS A 268 -24.26 26.70 0.66
N CYS A 269 -23.24 25.87 0.88
CA CYS A 269 -23.42 24.41 0.93
C CYS A 269 -24.36 23.98 2.07
N ARG A 270 -24.33 24.64 3.24
CA ARG A 270 -25.25 24.39 4.35
C ARG A 270 -26.69 24.73 3.99
N GLN A 271 -26.90 25.85 3.30
CA GLN A 271 -28.23 26.24 2.85
C GLN A 271 -28.81 25.22 1.87
N ARG A 272 -27.99 24.71 0.95
CA ARG A 272 -28.40 23.71 -0.04
C ARG A 272 -28.55 22.31 0.57
N PHE A 273 -27.68 21.94 1.52
CA PHE A 273 -27.60 20.61 2.13
C PHE A 273 -27.62 20.68 3.68
N PRO A 274 -28.77 20.99 4.31
CA PRO A 274 -28.84 21.21 5.77
C PRO A 274 -28.41 20.02 6.63
N HIS A 275 -28.56 18.80 6.10
CA HIS A 275 -28.24 17.57 6.83
C HIS A 275 -26.81 17.08 6.61
N ALA A 276 -26.08 17.61 5.63
CA ALA A 276 -24.74 17.13 5.27
C ALA A 276 -23.71 17.45 6.37
N LYS A 277 -23.14 16.40 6.97
CA LYS A 277 -22.12 16.52 8.02
C LYS A 277 -20.84 17.20 7.50
N ALA A 278 -20.52 17.05 6.22
CA ALA A 278 -19.33 17.62 5.58
C ALA A 278 -19.23 19.15 5.72
N PHE A 279 -20.36 19.84 5.90
CA PHE A 279 -20.41 21.30 5.98
C PHE A 279 -20.70 21.80 7.40
N LYS A 280 -20.92 20.91 8.39
CA LYS A 280 -21.19 21.29 9.79
C LYS A 280 -19.89 21.53 10.56
N SER A 281 -19.97 22.35 11.59
CA SER A 281 -18.89 22.50 12.58
C SER A 281 -18.79 21.25 13.46
N ALA A 282 -17.63 21.05 14.07
CA ALA A 282 -17.41 19.95 15.01
C ALA A 282 -18.37 20.02 16.22
N GLN A 283 -18.77 21.22 16.64
CA GLN A 283 -19.72 21.43 17.73
C GLN A 283 -21.14 20.98 17.35
N GLU A 284 -21.59 21.33 16.14
CA GLU A 284 -22.90 20.91 15.63
C GLU A 284 -22.99 19.39 15.45
N ILE A 285 -21.90 18.75 15.03
CA ILE A 285 -21.83 17.28 14.90
C ILE A 285 -21.94 16.63 16.29
N LYS A 286 -21.23 17.13 17.29
CA LYS A 286 -21.29 16.62 18.67
C LYS A 286 -22.69 16.81 19.28
N ALA A 287 -23.27 18.00 19.18
CA ALA A 287 -24.61 18.28 19.70
C ALA A 287 -25.68 17.37 19.05
N GLN A 288 -25.55 17.05 17.76
CA GLN A 288 -26.45 16.10 17.09
C GLN A 288 -26.22 14.65 17.51
N GLN A 289 -24.98 14.25 17.79
CA GLN A 289 -24.67 12.93 18.32
C GLN A 289 -25.23 12.76 19.74
N GLU A 290 -25.05 13.77 20.59
CA GLU A 290 -25.56 13.80 21.97
C GLU A 290 -27.10 13.75 22.01
N ALA A 291 -27.78 14.50 21.14
CA ALA A 291 -29.24 14.46 21.01
C ALA A 291 -29.76 13.11 20.49
N GLN A 292 -29.04 12.43 19.60
CA GLN A 292 -29.39 11.09 19.12
C GLN A 292 -29.21 10.02 20.20
N THR A 293 -28.13 10.07 20.99
CA THR A 293 -27.94 9.15 22.13
C THR A 293 -29.01 9.31 23.19
N ASN A 294 -29.43 10.54 23.51
CA ASN A 294 -30.48 10.78 24.50
C ASN A 294 -31.84 10.24 24.03
N HIS A 295 -32.15 10.34 22.73
CA HIS A 295 -33.41 9.84 22.18
C HIS A 295 -33.50 8.30 22.14
N VAL A 296 -32.37 7.61 21.92
CA VAL A 296 -32.32 6.14 21.97
C VAL A 296 -32.50 5.64 23.41
N MET A 297 -31.89 6.31 24.40
CA MET A 297 -32.07 5.92 25.80
C MET A 297 -33.50 6.16 26.31
N GLU A 298 -34.20 7.20 25.84
CA GLU A 298 -35.62 7.42 26.21
C GLU A 298 -36.58 6.41 25.56
N GLN A 299 -36.21 5.81 24.42
CA GLN A 299 -37.01 4.78 23.76
C GLN A 299 -36.80 3.38 24.35
N GLU A 300 -35.66 3.12 25.00
CA GLU A 300 -35.39 1.85 25.69
C GLU A 300 -35.95 1.81 27.13
N ILE A 301 -36.42 2.94 27.66
CA ILE A 301 -36.96 3.07 29.02
C ILE A 301 -38.51 2.99 29.05
N ASN A 302 -39.17 2.97 27.89
CA ASN A 302 -40.62 2.75 27.74
C ASN A 302 -40.94 1.40 27.11
#